data_AF-A0A938EW61-F1
#
_entry.id   AF-A0A938EW61-F1
#
_cell.length_a   1.000
_cell.length_b   1.000
_cell.length_c   1.000
_cell.angle_alpha   90.00
_cell.angle_beta   90.00
_cell.angle_gamma   90.00
#
_symmetry.space_group_name_H-M   'P 1'
#
loop_
_entity.id
_entity.type
_entity.pdbx_description
1 polymer ?
#
loop_
_entity_poly.entity_id
_entity_poly.type
_entity_poly.pdbx_seq_one_letter_code
_entity_poly.pdbx_strand_id
1 'polypeptide(L)'
;MKKHIKMNSNDLNRLNFNPVNLGNISPKGWLLEQLKIQSNGLSGHLDEFWPPLKNSKWLGGKIEHRSGDDVGDEIIPCWLDGLTPLACLLRNETLIQKVEKAMDYILSHQHKDGWLGPEVNKSNNIVDIFITNYDSRDVWPTYPLLKAMIQYYEVSNDERVISVMKRWSKKLDEYIDWNSLRSFNKFRWQDLTISLY
;
A
#
# COMPACT_ATOMS: atom_id res chain seq x y z
N MET A 1 -9.24 -22.32 -19.35
CA MET A 1 -9.85 -22.66 -18.05
C MET A 1 -8.74 -23.11 -17.10
N LYS A 2 -8.16 -22.20 -16.31
CA LYS A 2 -7.19 -22.60 -15.27
C LYS A 2 -7.97 -23.24 -14.13
N LYS A 3 -7.58 -24.43 -13.68
CA LYS A 3 -8.14 -25.05 -12.46
C LYS A 3 -7.74 -24.15 -11.29
N HIS A 4 -8.68 -23.43 -10.68
CA HIS A 4 -8.45 -22.88 -9.35
C HIS A 4 -8.17 -24.07 -8.42
N ILE A 5 -6.95 -24.12 -7.87
CA ILE A 5 -6.59 -25.12 -6.86
C ILE A 5 -7.43 -24.76 -5.64
N LYS A 6 -8.48 -25.55 -5.37
CA LYS A 6 -9.21 -25.46 -4.11
C LYS A 6 -8.34 -26.11 -3.03
N MET A 7 -7.44 -25.33 -2.44
CA MET A 7 -6.77 -25.72 -1.19
C MET A 7 -7.79 -25.61 -0.05
N ASN A 8 -7.92 -26.67 0.74
CA ASN A 8 -8.71 -26.62 1.97
C ASN A 8 -7.88 -25.88 3.02
N SER A 9 -8.50 -25.04 3.85
CA SER A 9 -7.78 -24.36 4.95
C SER A 9 -7.18 -25.35 5.94
N ASN A 10 -7.74 -26.57 6.01
CA ASN A 10 -7.21 -27.68 6.81
C ASN A 10 -5.93 -28.33 6.25
N ASP A 11 -5.56 -28.03 4.99
CA ASP A 11 -4.33 -28.55 4.36
C ASP A 11 -3.11 -27.64 4.63
N LEU A 12 -3.32 -26.48 5.26
CA LEU A 12 -2.28 -25.53 5.60
C LEU A 12 -1.76 -25.77 7.02
N ASN A 13 -0.44 -25.82 7.17
CA ASN A 13 0.17 -25.80 8.50
C ASN A 13 -0.15 -24.48 9.20
N ARG A 14 -0.53 -24.56 10.48
CA ARG A 14 -0.69 -23.37 11.32
C ARG A 14 0.66 -22.67 11.46
N LEU A 15 0.64 -21.33 11.55
CA LEU A 15 1.83 -20.56 11.86
C LEU A 15 2.36 -20.97 13.24
N ASN A 16 3.64 -21.33 13.32
CA ASN A 16 4.30 -21.62 14.60
C ASN A 16 4.52 -20.34 15.43
N PHE A 17 4.60 -19.20 14.76
CA PHE A 17 4.80 -17.89 15.38
C PHE A 17 3.77 -16.92 14.82
N ASN A 18 3.17 -16.12 15.70
CA ASN A 18 2.29 -15.03 15.32
C ASN A 18 3.07 -13.71 15.36
N PRO A 19 2.84 -12.80 14.40
CA PRO A 19 3.41 -11.46 14.49
C PRO A 19 2.89 -10.74 15.73
N VAL A 20 3.73 -9.87 16.29
CA VAL A 20 3.35 -9.00 17.39
C VAL A 20 2.74 -7.74 16.81
N ASN A 21 1.50 -7.43 17.17
CA ASN A 21 0.82 -6.21 16.70
C ASN A 21 1.66 -4.96 16.96
N LEU A 22 1.63 -4.04 16.01
CA LEU A 22 2.21 -2.72 16.15
C LEU A 22 1.68 -2.02 17.41
N GLY A 23 2.60 -1.41 18.17
CA GLY A 23 2.27 -0.71 19.43
C GLY A 23 2.37 -1.58 20.69
N ASN A 24 2.41 -2.92 20.58
CA ASN A 24 2.63 -3.81 21.74
C ASN A 24 4.09 -3.80 22.23
N ILE A 25 5.02 -3.36 21.38
CA ILE A 25 6.42 -3.17 21.72
C ILE A 25 6.79 -1.70 21.54
N SER A 26 7.81 -1.25 22.27
CA SER A 26 8.29 0.12 22.18
C SER A 26 9.81 0.16 22.07
N PRO A 27 10.36 0.98 21.15
CA PRO A 27 11.80 1.10 20.96
C PRO A 27 12.45 1.76 22.18
N LYS A 28 13.70 1.38 22.47
CA LYS A 28 14.52 1.99 23.54
C LYS A 28 15.96 2.18 23.04
N GLY A 29 16.74 2.98 23.76
CA GLY A 29 18.16 3.18 23.49
C GLY A 29 18.43 3.67 22.07
N TRP A 30 19.43 3.10 21.41
CA TRP A 30 19.86 3.51 20.07
C TRP A 30 18.73 3.51 19.03
N LEU A 31 17.86 2.49 19.02
CA LEU A 31 16.78 2.39 18.05
C LEU A 31 15.76 3.52 18.22
N LEU A 32 15.42 3.88 19.47
CA LEU A 32 14.53 5.01 19.74
C LEU A 32 15.11 6.31 19.17
N GLU A 33 16.41 6.54 19.35
CA GLU A 33 17.07 7.73 18.81
C GLU A 33 17.12 7.74 17.28
N GLN A 34 17.32 6.58 16.62
CA GLN A 34 17.24 6.50 15.16
C GLN A 34 15.83 6.83 14.64
N LEU A 35 14.79 6.33 15.30
CA LEU A 35 13.41 6.63 14.91
C LEU A 35 13.11 8.12 15.10
N LYS A 36 13.56 8.76 16.19
CA LYS A 36 13.43 10.21 16.38
C LYS A 36 14.14 11.02 15.30
N ILE A 37 15.35 10.59 14.88
CA ILE A 37 16.07 11.23 13.78
C ILE A 37 15.28 11.10 12.48
N GLN A 38 14.73 9.92 12.18
CA GLN A 38 13.90 9.72 10.99
C GLN A 38 12.61 10.55 11.03
N SER A 39 11.94 10.62 12.19
CA SER A 39 10.70 11.40 12.35
C SER A 39 10.94 12.90 12.17
N ASN A 40 12.11 13.39 12.59
CA ASN A 40 12.48 14.80 12.46
C ASN A 40 13.17 15.11 11.11
N GLY A 41 13.38 14.09 10.27
CA GLY A 41 14.03 14.18 8.97
C GLY A 41 13.04 14.00 7.81
N LEU A 42 13.52 13.47 6.69
CA LEU A 42 12.70 13.32 5.49
C LEU A 42 11.40 12.53 5.76
N SER A 43 11.46 11.39 6.45
CA SER A 43 10.30 10.52 6.64
C SER A 43 9.09 11.24 7.23
N GLY A 44 9.31 12.13 8.21
CA GLY A 44 8.23 12.89 8.86
C GLY A 44 7.78 14.16 8.12
N HIS A 45 8.50 14.60 7.10
CA HIS A 45 8.31 15.93 6.48
C HIS A 45 8.21 15.92 4.94
N LEU A 46 8.34 14.77 4.26
CA LEU A 46 8.25 14.68 2.79
C LEU A 46 6.94 15.27 2.23
N ASP A 47 5.82 15.15 2.95
CA ASP A 47 4.51 15.70 2.58
C ASP A 47 4.45 17.23 2.53
N GLU A 48 5.36 17.90 3.23
CA GLU A 48 5.34 19.35 3.38
C GLU A 48 5.87 20.05 2.12
N PHE A 49 6.88 19.46 1.49
CA PHE A 49 7.64 20.10 0.41
C PHE A 49 7.76 19.28 -0.87
N TRP A 50 7.67 17.93 -0.82
CA TRP A 50 7.96 17.11 -2.01
C TRP A 50 6.72 16.98 -2.91
N PRO A 51 6.70 17.55 -4.12
CA PRO A 51 5.49 17.62 -4.95
C PRO A 51 4.84 16.29 -5.30
N PRO A 52 5.59 15.20 -5.61
CA PRO A 52 5.01 13.89 -5.87
C PRO A 52 4.15 13.36 -4.73
N LEU A 53 4.52 13.67 -3.48
CA LEU A 53 3.77 13.25 -2.31
C LEU A 53 2.59 14.19 -2.06
N LYS A 54 2.86 15.50 -2.03
CA LYS A 54 1.89 16.56 -1.72
C LYS A 54 0.71 16.61 -2.68
N ASN A 55 0.94 16.33 -3.96
CA ASN A 55 -0.07 16.41 -5.02
C ASN A 55 -0.36 15.04 -5.66
N SER A 56 -0.09 13.95 -4.93
CA SER A 56 -0.35 12.58 -5.39
C SER A 56 -1.83 12.33 -5.62
N LYS A 57 -2.17 11.57 -6.67
CA LYS A 57 -3.55 11.09 -6.91
C LYS A 57 -4.06 10.17 -5.80
N TRP A 58 -3.16 9.49 -5.08
CA TRP A 58 -3.51 8.71 -3.89
C TRP A 58 -4.17 9.54 -2.80
N LEU A 59 -3.95 10.86 -2.78
CA LEU A 59 -4.51 11.81 -1.83
C LEU A 59 -5.38 12.89 -2.49
N GLY A 60 -5.90 12.62 -3.70
CA GLY A 60 -6.80 13.53 -4.43
C GLY A 60 -6.12 14.66 -5.20
N GLY A 61 -4.79 14.60 -5.32
CA GLY A 61 -4.03 15.48 -6.18
C GLY A 61 -4.18 15.17 -7.67
N LYS A 62 -3.48 15.94 -8.50
CA LYS A 62 -3.62 15.92 -9.98
C LYS A 62 -2.34 15.52 -10.71
N ILE A 63 -1.23 15.29 -10.00
CA ILE A 63 0.01 14.90 -10.67
C ILE A 63 -0.18 13.52 -11.29
N GLU A 64 -0.06 13.46 -12.61
CA GLU A 64 0.06 12.20 -13.34
C GLU A 64 1.55 11.84 -13.38
N HIS A 65 1.87 10.64 -12.91
CA HIS A 65 3.20 10.10 -13.09
C HIS A 65 3.26 9.36 -14.42
N ARG A 66 4.34 9.55 -15.17
CA ARG A 66 4.51 9.02 -16.52
C ARG A 66 4.99 7.58 -16.44
N SER A 67 4.12 6.69 -16.82
CA SER A 67 4.34 5.26 -16.72
C SER A 67 5.51 4.71 -17.55
N GLY A 68 6.12 3.65 -17.02
CA GLY A 68 7.21 2.89 -17.63
C GLY A 68 8.31 2.57 -16.61
N ASP A 69 8.77 3.62 -15.92
CA ASP A 69 9.80 3.57 -14.87
C ASP A 69 9.56 4.64 -13.76
N ASP A 70 8.46 5.42 -13.82
CA ASP A 70 8.16 6.41 -12.78
C ASP A 70 7.64 5.75 -11.49
N VAL A 71 8.44 5.93 -10.44
CA VAL A 71 8.23 5.69 -9.00
C VAL A 71 6.94 6.35 -8.43
N GLY A 72 6.17 7.06 -9.25
CA GLY A 72 5.17 8.01 -8.81
C GLY A 72 4.00 7.42 -8.02
N ASP A 73 3.44 6.32 -8.52
CA ASP A 73 2.31 5.67 -7.88
C ASP A 73 2.73 4.90 -6.61
N GLU A 74 4.00 4.52 -6.46
CA GLU A 74 4.49 3.84 -5.25
C GLU A 74 4.88 4.81 -4.12
N ILE A 75 5.04 6.12 -4.38
CA ILE A 75 5.52 7.08 -3.37
C ILE A 75 4.63 7.14 -2.12
N ILE A 76 3.32 7.32 -2.28
CA ILE A 76 2.40 7.40 -1.13
C ILE A 76 2.33 6.06 -0.39
N PRO A 77 2.11 4.92 -1.06
CA PRO A 77 2.15 3.62 -0.41
C PRO A 77 3.45 3.34 0.36
N CYS A 78 4.62 3.57 -0.24
CA CYS A 78 5.91 3.35 0.41
C CYS A 78 6.15 4.33 1.57
N TRP A 79 5.74 5.59 1.42
CA TRP A 79 5.81 6.56 2.51
C TRP A 79 4.93 6.16 3.68
N LEU A 80 3.69 5.72 3.43
CA LEU A 80 2.78 5.25 4.48
C LEU A 80 3.28 3.97 5.15
N ASP A 81 3.88 3.04 4.41
CA ASP A 81 4.48 1.82 4.98
C ASP A 81 5.61 2.13 5.97
N GLY A 82 6.38 3.20 5.72
CA GLY A 82 7.40 3.68 6.66
C GLY A 82 6.83 4.58 7.77
N LEU A 83 5.93 5.50 7.43
CA LEU A 83 5.42 6.52 8.35
C LEU A 83 4.50 5.93 9.41
N THR A 84 3.65 4.97 9.05
CA THR A 84 2.68 4.35 9.96
C THR A 84 3.36 3.73 11.20
N PRO A 85 4.30 2.78 11.07
CA PRO A 85 5.00 2.24 12.22
C PRO A 85 5.84 3.28 12.94
N LEU A 86 6.46 4.23 12.22
CA LEU A 86 7.26 5.29 12.83
C LEU A 86 6.42 6.17 13.75
N ALA A 87 5.25 6.63 13.28
CA ALA A 87 4.31 7.44 14.03
C ALA A 87 3.82 6.72 15.29
N CYS A 88 3.44 5.44 15.15
CA CYS A 88 2.90 4.63 16.25
C CYS A 88 3.96 4.29 17.30
N LEU A 89 5.16 3.83 16.88
CA LEU A 89 6.23 3.45 17.79
C LEU A 89 6.75 4.63 18.62
N LEU A 90 6.75 5.83 18.04
CA LEU A 90 7.13 7.06 18.74
C LEU A 90 5.96 7.71 19.49
N ARG A 91 4.72 7.25 19.30
CA ARG A 91 3.49 7.90 19.79
C ARG A 91 3.45 9.38 19.39
N ASN A 92 3.88 9.69 18.17
CA ASN A 92 3.99 11.05 17.69
C ASN A 92 2.64 11.50 17.09
N GLU A 93 1.88 12.29 17.86
CA GLU A 93 0.53 12.73 17.48
C GLU A 93 0.48 13.46 16.14
N THR A 94 1.49 14.30 15.83
CA THR A 94 1.57 15.01 14.54
C THR A 94 1.69 14.02 13.38
N LEU A 95 2.54 13.00 13.50
CA LEU A 95 2.70 12.00 12.45
C LEU A 95 1.48 11.07 12.36
N ILE A 96 0.86 10.75 13.50
CA ILE A 96 -0.38 9.96 13.55
C ILE A 96 -1.48 10.68 12.75
N GLN A 97 -1.67 11.99 12.94
CA GLN A 97 -2.65 12.77 12.19
C GLN A 97 -2.39 12.77 10.67
N LYS A 98 -1.11 12.77 10.26
CA LYS A 98 -0.74 12.65 8.83
C LYS A 98 -1.16 11.29 8.27
N VAL A 99 -0.90 10.21 9.01
CA VAL A 99 -1.30 8.84 8.64
C VAL A 99 -2.83 8.73 8.58
N GLU A 100 -3.54 9.15 9.62
CA GLU A 100 -5.01 9.10 9.69
C GLU A 100 -5.65 9.83 8.52
N LYS A 101 -5.20 11.06 8.23
CA LYS A 101 -5.72 11.85 7.10
C LYS A 101 -5.53 11.13 5.76
N ALA A 102 -4.37 10.51 5.56
CA ALA A 102 -4.08 9.77 4.33
C ALA A 102 -4.93 8.49 4.24
N MET A 103 -5.02 7.72 5.33
CA MET A 103 -5.81 6.50 5.41
C MET A 103 -7.30 6.79 5.21
N ASP A 104 -7.84 7.84 5.83
CA ASP A 104 -9.23 8.25 5.64
C ASP A 104 -9.56 8.50 4.18
N TYR A 105 -8.71 9.27 3.47
CA TYR A 105 -8.89 9.51 2.06
C TYR A 105 -8.85 8.20 1.26
N ILE A 106 -7.83 7.37 1.47
CA ILE A 106 -7.65 6.11 0.71
C ILE A 106 -8.84 5.17 0.93
N LEU A 107 -9.27 5.00 2.18
CA LEU A 107 -10.38 4.12 2.55
C LEU A 107 -11.71 4.62 1.99
N SER A 108 -11.94 5.94 1.94
CA SER A 108 -13.18 6.51 1.41
C SER A 108 -13.22 6.61 -0.12
N HIS A 109 -12.09 6.42 -0.81
CA HIS A 109 -11.97 6.56 -2.27
C HIS A 109 -11.63 5.25 -2.98
N GLN A 110 -11.87 4.09 -2.36
CA GLN A 110 -11.83 2.82 -3.08
C GLN A 110 -12.87 2.83 -4.21
N HIS A 111 -12.46 2.42 -5.42
CA HIS A 111 -13.35 2.35 -6.58
C HIS A 111 -14.52 1.41 -6.32
N LYS A 112 -15.62 1.59 -7.06
CA LYS A 112 -16.85 0.79 -6.89
C LYS A 112 -16.60 -0.72 -7.10
N ASP A 113 -15.71 -1.09 -8.00
CA ASP A 113 -15.37 -2.49 -8.29
C ASP A 113 -14.35 -3.10 -7.31
N GLY A 114 -13.89 -2.35 -6.31
CA GLY A 114 -12.92 -2.80 -5.32
C GLY A 114 -11.48 -2.45 -5.65
N TRP A 115 -11.19 -1.83 -6.81
CA TRP A 115 -9.85 -1.35 -7.10
C TRP A 115 -9.40 -0.29 -6.09
N LEU A 116 -8.14 -0.35 -5.68
CA LEU A 116 -7.51 0.57 -4.74
C LEU A 116 -6.39 1.29 -5.46
N GLY A 117 -6.42 2.62 -5.42
CA GLY A 117 -5.41 3.47 -6.04
C GLY A 117 -5.86 4.20 -7.29
N PRO A 118 -5.00 5.09 -7.79
CA PRO A 118 -5.27 5.85 -8.99
C PRO A 118 -5.41 4.92 -10.20
N GLU A 119 -6.28 5.32 -11.12
CA GLU A 119 -6.28 4.78 -12.47
C GLU A 119 -5.57 5.77 -13.37
N VAL A 120 -4.73 5.23 -14.24
CA VAL A 120 -3.94 6.04 -15.14
C VAL A 120 -4.61 5.96 -16.49
N ASN A 121 -4.87 7.13 -17.10
CA ASN A 121 -5.53 7.18 -18.40
C ASN A 121 -4.67 6.40 -19.39
N LYS A 122 -5.23 5.34 -19.99
CA LYS A 122 -4.57 4.70 -21.14
C LYS A 122 -4.36 5.80 -22.18
N SER A 123 -3.11 6.00 -22.62
CA SER A 123 -2.88 6.81 -23.81
C SER A 123 -3.74 6.24 -24.93
N ASN A 124 -4.55 7.09 -25.57
CA ASN A 124 -5.34 6.70 -26.74
C ASN A 124 -4.46 6.45 -27.98
N ASN A 125 -3.15 6.69 -27.87
CA ASN A 125 -2.20 6.40 -28.93
C ASN A 125 -1.78 4.93 -28.89
N ILE A 126 -2.10 4.21 -29.97
CA ILE A 126 -1.71 2.81 -30.20
C ILE A 126 -0.19 2.61 -30.03
N VAL A 127 0.63 3.59 -30.40
CA VAL A 127 2.08 3.51 -30.26
C VAL A 127 2.49 3.44 -28.77
N ASP A 128 1.89 4.25 -27.92
CA ASP A 128 2.18 4.22 -26.48
C ASP A 128 1.70 2.91 -25.85
N ILE A 129 0.55 2.38 -26.25
CA ILE A 129 0.03 1.09 -25.75
C ILE A 129 0.99 -0.06 -26.11
N PHE A 130 1.47 -0.10 -27.36
CA PHE A 130 2.39 -1.14 -27.82
C PHE A 130 3.80 -1.02 -27.23
N ILE A 131 4.31 0.21 -27.05
CA ILE A 131 5.66 0.44 -26.52
C ILE A 131 5.72 0.27 -25.01
N THR A 132 4.73 0.80 -24.28
CA THR A 132 4.75 0.82 -22.81
C THR A 132 4.21 -0.47 -22.20
N ASN A 133 3.42 -1.25 -22.95
CA ASN A 133 2.74 -2.47 -22.43
C ASN A 133 2.00 -2.18 -21.10
N TYR A 134 1.47 -0.96 -20.99
CA TYR A 134 1.10 -0.37 -19.71
C TYR A 134 -0.30 -0.76 -19.25
N ASP A 135 -0.40 -1.20 -17.99
CA ASP A 135 -1.70 -1.36 -17.35
C ASP A 135 -2.12 -0.06 -16.67
N SER A 136 -3.35 0.38 -16.96
CA SER A 136 -4.03 1.47 -16.27
C SER A 136 -4.16 1.27 -14.75
N ARG A 137 -3.99 0.02 -14.30
CA ARG A 137 -4.14 -0.46 -12.94
C ARG A 137 -2.90 -1.24 -12.54
N ASP A 138 -1.88 -0.52 -12.10
CA ASP A 138 -0.68 -1.15 -11.54
C ASP A 138 -0.97 -1.70 -10.14
N VAL A 139 -0.74 -2.99 -9.98
CA VAL A 139 -0.96 -3.72 -8.72
C VAL A 139 0.17 -3.40 -7.73
N TRP A 140 1.35 -3.01 -8.18
CA TRP A 140 2.56 -2.99 -7.35
C TRP A 140 2.45 -2.00 -6.19
N PRO A 141 2.03 -0.73 -6.43
CA PRO A 141 1.84 0.24 -5.36
C PRO A 141 0.88 -0.21 -4.25
N THR A 142 -0.04 -1.12 -4.56
CA THR A 142 -0.99 -1.61 -3.55
C THR A 142 -0.34 -2.52 -2.52
N TYR A 143 0.79 -3.18 -2.82
CA TYR A 143 1.46 -4.08 -1.87
C TYR A 143 1.97 -3.36 -0.61
N PRO A 144 2.84 -2.33 -0.72
CA PRO A 144 3.26 -1.56 0.46
C PRO A 144 2.07 -0.83 1.11
N LEU A 145 1.05 -0.44 0.35
CA LEU A 145 -0.15 0.18 0.92
C LEU A 145 -0.92 -0.79 1.83
N LEU A 146 -1.16 -2.02 1.39
CA LEU A 146 -1.86 -3.02 2.22
C LEU A 146 -1.08 -3.32 3.50
N LYS A 147 0.26 -3.30 3.43
CA LYS A 147 1.11 -3.43 4.61
C LYS A 147 0.96 -2.22 5.54
N ALA A 148 0.88 -1.01 5.01
CA ALA A 148 0.59 0.19 5.81
C ALA A 148 -0.82 0.12 6.42
N MET A 149 -1.80 -0.37 5.68
CA MET A 149 -3.19 -0.50 6.13
C MET A 149 -3.34 -1.49 7.27
N ILE A 150 -2.72 -2.69 7.20
CA ILE A 150 -2.81 -3.65 8.30
C ILE A 150 -2.10 -3.14 9.57
N GLN A 151 -0.95 -2.47 9.41
CA GLN A 151 -0.27 -1.79 10.53
C GLN A 151 -1.15 -0.70 11.13
N TYR A 152 -1.86 0.08 10.31
CA TYR A 152 -2.82 1.08 10.77
C TYR A 152 -4.02 0.44 11.49
N TYR A 153 -4.54 -0.70 10.99
CA TYR A 153 -5.61 -1.44 11.65
C TYR A 153 -5.19 -1.95 13.03
N GLU A 154 -3.99 -2.51 13.16
CA GLU A 154 -3.46 -3.03 14.43
C GLU A 154 -3.44 -2.00 15.56
N VAL A 155 -3.33 -0.71 15.23
CA VAL A 155 -3.30 0.39 16.21
C VAL A 155 -4.64 1.12 16.34
N SER A 156 -5.37 1.31 15.24
CA SER A 156 -6.60 2.11 15.21
C SER A 156 -7.87 1.28 15.44
N ASN A 157 -7.82 -0.02 15.16
CA ASN A 157 -8.98 -0.91 15.06
C ASN A 157 -10.05 -0.41 14.07
N ASP A 158 -9.65 0.32 13.02
CA ASP A 158 -10.56 0.80 11.99
C ASP A 158 -11.01 -0.33 11.05
N GLU A 159 -12.19 -0.89 11.33
CA GLU A 159 -12.79 -1.99 10.56
C GLU A 159 -13.03 -1.69 9.07
N ARG A 160 -13.00 -0.41 8.65
CA ARG A 160 -13.02 -0.05 7.22
C ARG A 160 -11.83 -0.65 6.49
N VAL A 161 -10.67 -0.76 7.14
CA VAL A 161 -9.45 -1.37 6.58
C VAL A 161 -9.72 -2.78 6.09
N ILE A 162 -10.24 -3.65 6.97
CA ILE A 162 -10.52 -5.05 6.64
C ILE A 162 -11.51 -5.16 5.50
N SER A 163 -12.55 -4.32 5.50
CA SER A 163 -13.57 -4.28 4.45
C SER A 163 -12.98 -3.88 3.08
N VAL A 164 -12.13 -2.85 3.05
CA VAL A 164 -11.46 -2.37 1.83
C VAL A 164 -10.48 -3.41 1.30
N MET A 165 -9.64 -3.99 2.16
CA MET A 165 -8.65 -5.01 1.79
C MET A 165 -9.33 -6.27 1.22
N LYS A 166 -10.45 -6.71 1.79
CA LYS A 166 -11.24 -7.84 1.27
C LYS A 166 -11.78 -7.56 -0.14
N ARG A 167 -12.35 -6.37 -0.36
CA ARG A 167 -12.85 -5.96 -1.68
C ARG A 167 -11.74 -5.87 -2.73
N TRP A 168 -10.59 -5.33 -2.34
CA TRP A 168 -9.41 -5.26 -3.20
C TRP A 168 -8.86 -6.66 -3.52
N SER A 169 -8.81 -7.57 -2.54
CA SER A 169 -8.33 -8.94 -2.75
C SER A 169 -9.21 -9.70 -3.74
N LYS A 170 -10.54 -9.55 -3.62
CA LYS A 170 -11.48 -10.10 -4.61
C LYS A 170 -11.23 -9.50 -6.00
N LYS A 171 -11.01 -8.19 -6.07
CA LYS A 171 -10.72 -7.52 -7.35
C LYS A 171 -9.41 -8.01 -7.97
N LEU A 172 -8.38 -8.25 -7.16
CA LEU A 172 -7.11 -8.79 -7.63
C LEU A 172 -7.28 -10.21 -8.17
N ASP A 173 -8.02 -11.08 -7.46
CA ASP A 173 -8.32 -12.45 -7.90
C ASP A 173 -8.97 -12.47 -9.29
N GLU A 174 -10.00 -11.62 -9.50
CA GLU A 174 -10.64 -11.45 -10.81
C GLU A 174 -9.68 -10.86 -11.87
N TYR A 175 -8.78 -9.96 -11.47
CA TYR A 175 -7.86 -9.30 -12.38
C TYR A 175 -6.76 -10.25 -12.89
N ILE A 176 -6.23 -11.13 -12.03
CA ILE A 176 -5.13 -12.04 -12.38
C ILE A 176 -5.56 -13.23 -13.26
N ASP A 177 -6.86 -13.49 -13.35
CA ASP A 177 -7.42 -14.46 -14.29
C ASP A 177 -7.13 -14.07 -15.75
N TRP A 178 -7.12 -12.76 -16.03
CA TRP A 178 -6.97 -12.20 -17.37
C TRP A 178 -5.64 -11.47 -17.57
N ASN A 179 -5.01 -10.99 -16.50
CA ASN A 179 -3.78 -10.23 -16.55
C ASN A 179 -2.67 -10.96 -15.78
N SER A 180 -1.61 -11.38 -16.49
CA SER A 180 -0.45 -11.94 -15.81
C SER A 180 0.29 -10.84 -15.05
N LEU A 181 0.67 -11.10 -13.81
CA LEU A 181 1.57 -10.23 -13.06
C LEU A 181 2.93 -10.15 -13.80
N ARG A 182 3.46 -8.93 -13.95
CA ARG A 182 4.72 -8.62 -14.66
C ARG A 182 5.64 -7.78 -13.77
N SER A 183 6.94 -7.79 -14.06
CA SER A 183 7.94 -6.97 -13.33
C SER A 183 7.80 -7.13 -11.80
N PHE A 184 7.85 -6.03 -11.04
CA PHE A 184 7.68 -6.01 -9.57
C PHE A 184 6.43 -6.76 -9.09
N ASN A 185 5.30 -6.65 -9.80
CA ASN A 185 4.07 -7.38 -9.45
C ASN A 185 4.29 -8.88 -9.32
N LYS A 186 5.14 -9.45 -10.18
CA LYS A 186 5.49 -10.88 -10.20
C LYS A 186 6.56 -11.22 -9.18
N PHE A 187 7.56 -10.37 -8.97
CA PHE A 187 8.71 -10.71 -8.12
C PHE A 187 8.47 -10.42 -6.64
N ARG A 188 7.48 -9.59 -6.33
CA ARG A 188 7.23 -9.06 -4.98
C ARG A 188 5.85 -9.42 -4.43
N TRP A 189 5.21 -10.45 -4.99
CA TRP A 189 3.92 -10.96 -4.51
C TRP A 189 3.96 -11.39 -3.03
N GLN A 190 5.13 -11.66 -2.48
CA GLN A 190 5.30 -12.00 -1.07
C GLN A 190 4.96 -10.82 -0.15
N ASP A 191 5.17 -9.58 -0.59
CA ASP A 191 4.79 -8.39 0.18
C ASP A 191 3.29 -8.28 0.35
N LEU A 192 2.56 -8.67 -0.70
CA LEU A 192 1.11 -8.80 -0.63
C LEU A 192 0.73 -9.84 0.44
N THR A 193 1.35 -11.02 0.42
CA THR A 193 0.97 -12.08 1.37
C THR A 193 1.26 -11.74 2.83
N ILE A 194 2.25 -10.89 3.10
CA ILE A 194 2.53 -10.36 4.45
C ILE A 194 1.36 -9.51 4.96
N SER A 195 0.48 -9.04 4.09
CA SER A 195 -0.68 -8.21 4.47
C SER A 195 -1.99 -8.99 4.53
N LEU A 196 -2.00 -10.28 4.17
CA LEU A 196 -3.20 -11.12 4.04
C LEU A 196 -3.29 -12.24 5.09
N TYR A 197 -2.49 -12.17 6.16
CA TYR A 197 -2.49 -13.18 7.22
C TYR A 197 -3.67 -13.05 8.18
#